data_AF-A0A397W2A0-F1
#
_entry.id   AF-A0A397W2A0-F1
#
_cell.length_a   1.000
_cell.length_b   1.000
_cell.length_c   1.000
_cell.angle_alpha   90.00
_cell.angle_beta   90.00
_cell.angle_gamma   90.00
#
_symmetry.space_group_name_H-M   'P 1'
#
loop_
_entity.id
_entity.type
_entity.pdbx_description
1 polymer ?
#
loop_
_entity_poly.entity_id
_entity_poly.type
_entity_poly.pdbx_seq_one_letter_code
_entity_poly.pdbx_strand_id
1 'polypeptide(L)'
;MGGYTQTFHCLLCDKSYANKTSLVTHERKFHDQNVIIPHQHILSVPLYSSYCHFRGLFIDTIQSQLGSHRSTEGKKKVQVHCEENLFYFIFREQETFTFQVSGYKYNCVFKGQAGVERIGKIFQCPNWWIKANKFGGETIVYYQQDPITKNIIDKEVGFSWKRKSRKIFQDGYESIYFYGVMTCSFFTYRQTILIENN
;
A
#
# COMPACT_ATOMS: atom_id res chain seq x y z
N MET A 1 23.17 -40.74 -8.23
CA MET A 1 22.62 -39.95 -7.12
C MET A 1 21.72 -38.88 -7.71
N GLY A 2 20.40 -39.05 -7.66
CA GLY A 2 19.45 -38.05 -8.17
C GLY A 2 19.34 -36.90 -7.17
N GLY A 3 19.85 -35.72 -7.52
CA GLY A 3 19.65 -34.53 -6.71
C GLY A 3 18.19 -34.10 -6.79
N TYR A 4 17.49 -34.10 -5.66
CA TYR A 4 16.17 -33.49 -5.56
C TYR A 4 16.33 -31.99 -5.80
N THR A 5 16.03 -31.52 -7.02
CA THR A 5 15.90 -30.09 -7.29
C THR A 5 14.70 -29.61 -6.49
N GLN A 6 14.93 -28.80 -5.46
CA GLN A 6 13.85 -28.25 -4.66
C GLN A 6 12.96 -27.37 -5.55
N THR A 7 11.74 -27.84 -5.83
CA THR A 7 10.76 -27.12 -6.64
C THR A 7 9.87 -26.26 -5.76
N PHE A 8 9.48 -25.10 -6.28
CA PHE A 8 8.53 -24.20 -5.64
C PHE A 8 7.14 -24.42 -6.23
N HIS A 9 6.18 -24.84 -5.41
CA HIS A 9 4.82 -25.15 -5.85
C HIS A 9 3.86 -23.98 -5.62
N CYS A 10 3.00 -23.71 -6.60
CA CYS A 10 1.90 -22.77 -6.44
C CYS A 10 0.78 -23.41 -5.60
N LEU A 11 0.47 -22.84 -4.44
CA LEU A 11 -0.59 -23.36 -3.57
C LEU A 11 -2.02 -23.18 -4.12
N LEU A 12 -2.18 -22.46 -5.24
CA LEU A 12 -3.47 -22.18 -5.86
C LEU A 12 -3.79 -23.08 -7.06
N CYS A 13 -2.77 -23.64 -7.74
CA CYS A 13 -2.96 -24.49 -8.92
C CYS A 13 -1.94 -25.63 -9.06
N ASP A 14 -1.11 -25.85 -8.05
CA ASP A 14 -0.10 -26.91 -7.92
C ASP A 14 1.00 -26.95 -9.00
N LYS A 15 1.12 -25.90 -9.82
CA LYS A 15 2.23 -25.76 -10.78
C LYS A 15 3.56 -25.57 -10.07
N SER A 16 4.58 -26.29 -10.54
CA SER A 16 5.94 -26.21 -10.01
C SER A 16 6.83 -25.25 -10.81
N TYR A 17 7.74 -24.60 -10.10
CA TYR A 17 8.69 -23.63 -10.65
C TYR A 17 10.09 -23.88 -10.09
N ALA A 18 11.11 -23.60 -10.91
CA ALA A 18 12.51 -23.79 -10.53
C ALA A 18 12.98 -22.82 -9.43
N ASN A 19 12.34 -21.65 -9.29
CA ASN A 19 12.69 -20.66 -8.28
C ASN A 19 11.49 -19.83 -7.85
N LYS A 20 11.62 -19.18 -6.69
CA LYS A 20 10.59 -18.31 -6.08
C LYS A 20 10.18 -17.14 -6.98
N THR A 21 11.09 -16.55 -7.75
CA THR A 21 10.79 -15.41 -8.64
C THR A 21 9.84 -15.83 -9.76
N SER A 22 10.06 -17.00 -10.36
CA SER A 22 9.18 -17.58 -11.38
C SER A 22 7.81 -17.89 -10.81
N LEU A 23 7.74 -18.46 -9.60
CA LEU A 23 6.47 -18.71 -8.92
C LEU A 23 5.69 -17.42 -8.62
N VAL A 24 6.37 -16.38 -8.08
CA VAL A 24 5.77 -15.06 -7.85
C VAL A 24 5.26 -14.44 -9.15
N THR A 25 6.03 -14.56 -10.24
CA THR A 25 5.62 -14.05 -11.56
C THR A 25 4.40 -14.80 -12.10
N HIS A 26 4.35 -16.12 -11.90
CA HIS A 26 3.18 -16.92 -12.22
C HIS A 26 1.94 -16.48 -11.44
N GLU A 27 2.03 -16.35 -10.12
CA GLU A 27 0.90 -15.89 -9.29
C GLU A 27 0.41 -14.51 -9.74
N ARG A 28 1.32 -13.58 -10.04
CA ARG A 28 0.97 -12.26 -10.57
C ARG A 28 0.29 -12.27 -11.95
N LYS A 29 0.45 -13.33 -12.72
CA LYS A 29 -0.10 -13.44 -14.08
C LYS A 29 -1.43 -14.20 -14.11
N PHE A 30 -1.57 -15.20 -13.26
CA PHE A 30 -2.71 -16.13 -13.31
C PHE A 30 -3.59 -16.08 -12.06
N HIS A 31 -3.13 -15.42 -10.99
CA HIS A 31 -3.78 -15.35 -9.68
C HIS A 31 -3.69 -13.93 -9.09
N ASP A 32 -3.69 -12.90 -9.93
CA ASP A 32 -3.55 -11.50 -9.53
C ASP A 32 -4.76 -10.98 -8.73
N GLN A 33 -5.93 -11.58 -8.95
CA GLN A 33 -7.19 -11.37 -8.23
C GLN A 33 -7.40 -12.32 -7.04
N ASN A 34 -6.37 -13.09 -6.64
CA ASN A 34 -6.54 -14.05 -5.54
C ASN A 34 -6.87 -13.36 -4.21
N VAL A 35 -7.90 -13.84 -3.52
CA VAL A 35 -8.31 -13.38 -2.18
C VAL A 35 -8.08 -14.43 -1.09
N ILE A 36 -7.66 -15.65 -1.46
CA ILE A 36 -7.45 -16.75 -0.52
C ILE A 36 -6.19 -16.49 0.30
N ILE A 37 -6.35 -16.39 1.62
CA ILE A 37 -5.27 -16.23 2.61
C ILE A 37 -5.25 -17.50 3.47
N PRO A 38 -4.30 -18.42 3.27
CA PRO A 38 -4.29 -19.73 3.94
C PRO A 38 -4.32 -19.64 5.47
N HIS A 39 -3.66 -18.62 6.02
CA HIS A 39 -3.55 -18.38 7.46
C HIS A 39 -4.56 -17.35 7.99
N GLN A 40 -5.64 -17.06 7.27
CA GLN A 40 -6.64 -16.08 7.73
C GLN A 40 -7.21 -16.40 9.13
N HIS A 41 -7.33 -17.68 9.46
CA HIS A 41 -7.93 -18.17 10.69
C HIS A 41 -7.10 -17.86 11.94
N ILE A 42 -5.82 -17.52 11.79
CA ILE A 42 -4.95 -17.11 12.89
C ILE A 42 -4.81 -15.58 13.03
N LEU A 43 -5.43 -14.79 12.14
CA LEU A 43 -5.39 -13.33 12.24
C LEU A 43 -6.35 -12.86 13.33
N SER A 44 -5.80 -12.32 14.41
CA SER A 44 -6.59 -11.75 15.51
C SER A 44 -7.19 -10.39 15.13
N VAL A 45 -8.41 -10.12 15.59
CA VAL A 45 -9.04 -8.80 15.44
C VAL A 45 -8.14 -7.76 16.15
N PRO A 46 -7.70 -6.69 15.45
CA PRO A 46 -6.84 -5.68 16.05
C PRO A 46 -7.62 -4.86 17.08
N LEU A 47 -6.92 -4.40 18.13
CA LEU A 47 -7.48 -3.44 19.07
C LEU A 47 -7.75 -2.10 18.37
N TYR A 48 -8.83 -1.43 18.76
CA TYR A 48 -9.17 -0.11 18.21
C TYR A 48 -8.06 0.93 18.46
N SER A 49 -7.36 0.85 19.60
CA SER A 49 -6.19 1.69 19.90
C SER A 49 -5.05 1.50 18.90
N SER A 50 -4.78 0.26 18.47
CA SER A 50 -3.79 -0.04 17.44
C SER A 50 -4.16 0.60 16.12
N TYR A 51 -5.44 0.53 15.73
CA TYR A 51 -5.96 1.26 14.57
C TYR A 51 -5.78 2.77 14.70
N CYS A 52 -6.17 3.37 15.83
CA CYS A 52 -6.03 4.82 16.07
C CYS A 52 -4.58 5.29 15.96
N HIS A 53 -3.65 4.54 16.57
CA HIS A 53 -2.22 4.84 16.51
C HIS A 53 -1.69 4.76 15.07
N PHE A 54 -1.98 3.66 14.38
CA PHE A 54 -1.60 3.47 12.98
C PHE A 54 -2.18 4.54 12.06
N ARG A 55 -3.47 4.88 12.24
CA ARG A 55 -4.15 5.94 11.48
C ARG A 55 -3.43 7.26 11.65
N GLY A 56 -3.11 7.66 12.88
CA GLY A 56 -2.35 8.88 13.16
C GLY A 56 -1.01 8.88 12.43
N LEU A 57 -0.22 7.83 12.59
CA LEU A 57 1.07 7.68 11.91
C LEU A 57 0.95 7.76 10.38
N PHE A 58 -0.05 7.10 9.80
CA PHE A 58 -0.28 7.13 8.35
C PHE A 58 -0.62 8.54 7.86
N ILE A 59 -1.57 9.22 8.53
CA ILE A 59 -2.00 10.58 8.17
C ILE A 59 -0.84 11.56 8.31
N ASP A 60 -0.09 11.51 9.40
CA ASP A 60 1.07 12.38 9.60
C ASP A 60 2.15 12.15 8.54
N THR A 61 2.42 10.88 8.22
CA THR A 61 3.43 10.51 7.21
C THR A 61 3.03 11.03 5.83
N ILE A 62 1.77 10.82 5.41
CA ILE A 62 1.33 11.26 4.08
C ILE A 62 1.25 12.78 3.99
N GLN A 63 0.75 13.46 5.03
CA GLN A 63 0.67 14.91 5.09
C GLN A 63 2.06 15.56 5.13
N SER A 64 3.05 14.94 5.78
CA SER A 64 4.44 15.42 5.72
C SER A 64 5.00 15.36 4.30
N GLN A 65 4.67 14.31 3.55
CA GLN A 65 5.12 14.10 2.18
C GLN A 65 4.48 15.09 1.21
N LEU A 66 3.20 15.45 1.40
CA LEU A 66 2.49 16.47 0.62
C LEU A 66 3.01 17.89 0.88
N GLY A 67 3.49 18.17 2.10
CA GLY A 67 3.96 19.50 2.52
C GLY A 67 5.41 19.82 2.16
N SER A 68 6.18 18.86 1.62
CA SER A 68 7.59 19.05 1.31
C SER A 68 7.78 19.91 0.06
N HIS A 69 8.38 21.09 0.23
CA HIS A 69 8.65 22.10 -0.82
C HIS A 69 9.45 21.55 -2.02
N ARG A 70 10.23 20.49 -1.82
CA ARG A 70 11.06 19.86 -2.87
C ARG A 70 10.38 18.68 -3.56
N SER A 71 9.16 18.32 -3.18
CA SER A 71 8.45 17.23 -3.84
C SER A 71 8.02 17.66 -5.25
N THR A 72 8.76 17.20 -6.25
CA THR A 72 8.36 17.26 -7.66
C THR A 72 6.99 16.60 -7.84
N GLU A 73 6.19 17.07 -8.79
CA GLU A 73 5.01 16.35 -9.24
C GLU A 73 5.37 14.92 -9.65
N GLY A 74 4.41 14.00 -9.53
CA GLY A 74 4.61 12.61 -9.94
C GLY A 74 4.48 11.59 -8.82
N LYS A 75 5.03 10.40 -9.06
CA LYS A 75 4.80 9.23 -8.22
C LYS A 75 5.49 9.37 -6.86
N LYS A 76 4.73 9.20 -5.79
CA LYS A 76 5.19 9.16 -4.41
C LYS A 76 4.91 7.80 -3.79
N LYS A 77 5.65 7.51 -2.73
CA LYS A 77 5.45 6.35 -1.87
C LYS A 77 5.70 6.74 -0.42
N VAL A 78 4.85 6.29 0.48
CA VAL A 78 5.06 6.39 1.92
C VAL A 78 5.03 4.98 2.52
N GLN A 79 5.83 4.77 3.58
CA GLN A 79 5.90 3.51 4.29
C GLN A 79 5.65 3.74 5.77
N VAL A 80 4.79 2.92 6.36
CA VAL A 80 4.50 2.94 7.80
C VAL A 80 4.53 1.52 8.35
N HIS A 81 4.93 1.39 9.61
CA HIS A 81 4.79 0.12 10.32
C HIS A 81 3.30 -0.24 10.39
N CYS A 82 2.99 -1.50 10.10
CA CYS A 82 1.60 -1.97 10.08
C CYS A 82 1.61 -3.46 10.36
N GLU A 83 0.86 -3.91 11.35
CA GLU A 83 0.69 -5.34 11.60
C GLU A 83 -0.17 -5.97 10.51
N GLU A 84 0.02 -7.27 10.29
CA GLU A 84 -0.67 -8.00 9.22
C GLU A 84 -2.19 -8.00 9.39
N ASN A 85 -2.64 -8.35 10.60
CA ASN A 85 -4.04 -8.33 10.96
C ASN A 85 -4.64 -6.94 10.78
N LEU A 86 -3.92 -5.89 11.18
CA LEU A 86 -4.40 -4.52 11.00
C LEU A 86 -4.61 -4.19 9.52
N PHE A 87 -3.66 -4.51 8.65
CA PHE A 87 -3.85 -4.33 7.21
C PHE A 87 -5.04 -5.14 6.67
N TYR A 88 -5.13 -6.42 7.05
CA TYR A 88 -6.21 -7.31 6.64
C TYR A 88 -7.58 -6.74 7.03
N PHE A 89 -7.79 -6.40 8.31
CA PHE A 89 -9.09 -5.91 8.78
C PHE A 89 -9.46 -4.53 8.23
N ILE A 90 -8.48 -3.69 7.89
CA ILE A 90 -8.75 -2.39 7.25
C ILE A 90 -9.23 -2.56 5.80
N PHE A 91 -8.63 -3.49 5.04
CA PHE A 91 -8.80 -3.56 3.58
C PHE A 91 -9.58 -4.77 3.06
N ARG A 92 -9.89 -5.78 3.88
CA ARG A 92 -10.52 -7.05 3.42
C ARG A 92 -11.88 -6.89 2.73
N GLU A 93 -12.61 -5.81 3.00
CA GLU A 93 -13.93 -5.55 2.41
C GLU A 93 -13.86 -4.68 1.15
N GLN A 94 -12.65 -4.39 0.65
CA GLN A 94 -12.48 -3.57 -0.55
C GLN A 94 -12.41 -4.47 -1.79
N GLU A 95 -13.00 -4.01 -2.90
CA GLU A 95 -13.18 -4.79 -4.13
C GLU A 95 -11.86 -5.28 -4.74
N THR A 96 -10.79 -4.51 -4.60
CA THR A 96 -9.47 -4.78 -5.20
C THR A 96 -8.50 -5.41 -4.20
N PHE A 97 -8.99 -5.88 -3.05
CA PHE A 97 -8.17 -6.52 -2.04
C PHE A 97 -7.69 -7.88 -2.53
N THR A 98 -6.38 -8.09 -2.56
CA THR A 98 -5.77 -9.34 -3.03
C THR A 98 -4.60 -9.79 -2.16
N PHE A 99 -4.31 -11.09 -2.19
CA PHE A 99 -3.20 -11.71 -1.49
C PHE A 99 -2.36 -12.58 -2.44
N GLN A 100 -1.07 -12.30 -2.49
CA GLN A 100 -0.09 -13.08 -3.24
C GLN A 100 0.63 -14.04 -2.30
N VAL A 101 0.30 -15.33 -2.38
CA VAL A 101 0.70 -16.37 -1.43
C VAL A 101 2.22 -16.53 -1.36
N SER A 102 2.90 -16.74 -2.50
CA SER A 102 4.35 -16.96 -2.52
C SER A 102 5.15 -15.70 -2.20
N GLY A 103 4.54 -14.54 -2.41
CA GLY A 103 5.11 -13.24 -2.05
C GLY A 103 4.87 -12.83 -0.60
N TYR A 104 3.97 -13.51 0.11
CA TYR A 104 3.41 -13.09 1.40
C TYR A 104 3.08 -11.59 1.39
N LYS A 105 2.26 -11.19 0.41
CA LYS A 105 2.01 -9.79 0.08
C LYS A 105 0.52 -9.54 -0.10
N TYR A 106 -0.01 -8.56 0.63
CA TYR A 106 -1.35 -8.03 0.37
C TYR A 106 -1.27 -6.83 -0.57
N ASN A 107 -2.33 -6.62 -1.34
CA ASN A 107 -2.55 -5.40 -2.13
C ASN A 107 -3.99 -4.94 -2.01
N CYS A 108 -4.21 -3.64 -2.14
CA CYS A 108 -5.52 -3.02 -2.29
C CYS A 108 -5.34 -1.73 -3.10
N VAL A 109 -6.24 -1.47 -4.05
CA VAL A 109 -6.09 -0.37 -5.02
C VAL A 109 -7.38 0.44 -5.09
N PHE A 110 -7.26 1.75 -4.95
CA PHE A 110 -8.37 2.68 -5.06
C PHE A 110 -8.19 3.56 -6.28
N LYS A 111 -9.25 3.75 -7.06
CA LYS A 111 -9.21 4.52 -8.31
C LYS A 111 -10.13 5.73 -8.26
N GLY A 112 -9.69 6.82 -8.88
CA GLY A 112 -10.47 8.04 -9.05
C GLY A 112 -10.97 8.67 -7.75
N GLN A 113 -11.92 9.59 -7.88
CA GLN A 113 -12.48 10.34 -6.77
C GLN A 113 -13.17 9.43 -5.73
N ALA A 114 -13.98 8.48 -6.19
CA ALA A 114 -14.66 7.54 -5.30
C ALA A 114 -13.66 6.74 -4.43
N GLY A 115 -12.51 6.36 -5.01
CA GLY A 115 -11.42 5.72 -4.29
C GLY A 115 -10.81 6.63 -3.23
N VAL A 116 -10.58 7.89 -3.54
CA VAL A 116 -10.04 8.89 -2.59
C VAL A 116 -11.00 9.13 -1.42
N GLU A 117 -12.29 9.28 -1.71
CA GLU A 117 -13.33 9.42 -0.69
C GLU A 117 -13.44 8.16 0.19
N ARG A 118 -13.35 6.97 -0.42
CA ARG A 118 -13.36 5.70 0.30
C ARG A 118 -12.18 5.60 1.25
N ILE A 119 -10.97 6.00 0.83
CA ILE A 119 -9.80 6.08 1.71
C ILE A 119 -10.06 7.06 2.86
N GLY A 120 -10.66 8.23 2.57
CA GLY A 120 -11.02 9.21 3.60
C GLY A 120 -11.95 8.65 4.67
N LYS A 121 -12.91 7.80 4.27
CA LYS A 121 -13.79 7.07 5.20
C LYS A 121 -13.02 6.02 6.01
N ILE A 122 -12.17 5.22 5.36
CA ILE A 122 -11.35 4.18 6.01
C ILE A 122 -10.44 4.78 7.09
N PHE A 123 -9.80 5.91 6.81
CA PHE A 123 -8.88 6.59 7.73
C PHE A 123 -9.53 7.72 8.53
N GLN A 124 -10.86 7.87 8.48
CA GLN A 124 -11.62 8.90 9.18
C GLN A 124 -11.00 10.31 9.03
N CYS A 125 -10.54 10.63 7.82
CA CYS A 125 -9.88 11.89 7.49
C CYS A 125 -10.25 12.27 6.05
N PRO A 126 -11.35 12.99 5.80
CA PRO A 126 -11.83 13.30 4.45
C PRO A 126 -10.80 14.07 3.59
N ASN A 127 -9.98 14.92 4.21
CA ASN A 127 -9.01 15.79 3.54
C ASN A 127 -7.59 15.21 3.55
N TRP A 128 -7.43 13.89 3.77
CA TRP A 128 -6.12 13.23 3.82
C TRP A 128 -5.27 13.45 2.56
N TRP A 129 -5.93 13.72 1.43
CA TRP A 129 -5.37 13.80 0.09
C TRP A 129 -4.93 15.21 -0.33
N ILE A 130 -5.18 16.23 0.49
CA ILE A 130 -4.85 17.63 0.16
C ILE A 130 -4.03 18.27 1.28
N LYS A 131 -3.11 19.17 0.89
CA LYS A 131 -2.39 20.02 1.82
C LYS A 131 -2.07 21.38 1.22
N ALA A 132 -2.51 22.44 1.87
CA ALA A 132 -2.13 23.81 1.53
C ALA A 132 -0.64 24.06 1.80
N ASN A 133 0.00 24.79 0.88
CA ASN A 133 1.33 25.31 1.03
C ASN A 133 1.30 26.71 1.67
N LYS A 134 2.41 27.14 2.24
CA LYS A 134 2.52 28.45 2.91
C LYS A 134 2.46 29.66 1.95
N PHE A 135 2.37 29.42 0.64
CA PHE A 135 2.48 30.40 -0.42
C PHE A 135 1.20 30.48 -1.29
N GLY A 136 0.06 29.97 -0.80
CA GLY A 136 -1.25 30.10 -1.46
C GLY A 136 -1.57 29.05 -2.55
N GLY A 137 -0.76 28.00 -2.70
CA GLY A 137 -1.08 26.84 -3.55
C GLY A 137 -1.33 25.58 -2.72
N GLU A 138 -1.71 24.48 -3.36
CA GLU A 138 -2.02 23.21 -2.70
C GLU A 138 -1.33 22.03 -3.39
N THR A 139 -0.90 21.04 -2.61
CA THR A 139 -0.48 19.74 -3.12
C THR A 139 -1.62 18.76 -2.91
N ILE A 140 -2.10 18.16 -4.01
CA ILE A 140 -3.16 17.15 -3.96
C ILE A 140 -2.60 15.78 -4.36
N VAL A 141 -3.17 14.72 -3.80
CA VAL A 141 -3.12 13.39 -4.40
C VAL A 141 -4.01 13.44 -5.64
N TYR A 142 -3.41 13.24 -6.81
CA TYR A 142 -4.04 13.49 -8.09
C TYR A 142 -4.89 12.30 -8.55
N TYR A 143 -6.16 12.54 -8.89
CA TYR A 143 -7.14 11.50 -9.23
C TYR A 143 -8.04 11.80 -10.44
N GLN A 144 -7.76 12.80 -11.28
CA GLN A 144 -8.68 13.19 -12.36
C GLN A 144 -7.97 13.60 -13.68
N GLN A 145 -8.71 13.55 -14.79
CA GLN A 145 -8.30 13.68 -16.19
C GLN A 145 -7.38 14.88 -16.48
N ASP A 146 -6.39 14.67 -17.36
CA ASP A 146 -5.54 15.75 -17.87
C ASP A 146 -6.41 16.80 -18.60
N PRO A 147 -6.43 18.07 -18.15
CA PRO A 147 -7.27 19.10 -18.73
C PRO A 147 -6.92 19.44 -20.19
N ILE A 148 -5.68 19.16 -20.61
CA ILE A 148 -5.12 19.52 -21.91
C ILE A 148 -5.21 18.33 -22.87
N THR A 149 -4.83 17.13 -22.41
CA THR A 149 -4.80 15.95 -23.28
C THR A 149 -6.10 15.16 -23.29
N LYS A 150 -7.04 15.43 -22.37
CA LYS A 150 -8.26 14.63 -22.12
C LYS A 150 -7.98 13.14 -21.89
N ASN A 151 -6.72 12.73 -21.70
CA ASN A 151 -6.40 11.35 -21.39
C ASN A 151 -6.79 11.06 -19.94
N ILE A 152 -7.57 9.99 -19.75
CA ILE A 152 -7.79 9.40 -18.43
C ILE A 152 -6.47 8.74 -18.06
N ILE A 153 -5.66 9.43 -17.25
CA ILE A 153 -4.60 8.73 -16.55
C ILE A 153 -5.27 8.16 -15.31
N ASP A 154 -5.63 6.88 -15.35
CA ASP A 154 -6.10 6.12 -14.18
C ASP A 154 -5.00 6.16 -13.12
N LYS A 155 -5.03 7.19 -12.28
CA LYS A 155 -4.13 7.31 -11.16
C LYS A 155 -4.76 6.60 -10.00
N GLU A 156 -4.07 5.54 -9.60
CA GLU A 156 -4.49 4.68 -8.53
C GLU A 156 -3.72 5.01 -7.26
N VAL A 157 -4.40 4.91 -6.12
CA VAL A 157 -3.77 4.88 -4.81
C VAL A 157 -3.64 3.42 -4.41
N GLY A 158 -2.42 2.91 -4.46
CA GLY A 158 -2.10 1.51 -4.17
C GLY A 158 -1.58 1.34 -2.76
N PHE A 159 -2.24 0.51 -1.98
CA PHE A 159 -1.76 0.01 -0.70
C PHE A 159 -1.20 -1.40 -0.87
N SER A 160 -0.06 -1.66 -0.26
CA SER A 160 0.48 -3.00 -0.18
C SER A 160 1.11 -3.26 1.17
N TRP A 161 1.03 -4.50 1.63
CA TRP A 161 1.66 -4.92 2.87
C TRP A 161 2.65 -6.04 2.60
N LYS A 162 3.79 -6.01 3.30
CA LYS A 162 4.76 -7.10 3.32
C LYS A 162 5.35 -7.26 4.70
N ARG A 163 5.64 -8.52 5.05
CA ARG A 163 6.55 -8.85 6.15
C ARG A 163 7.99 -8.55 5.73
N LYS A 164 8.70 -7.80 6.55
CA LYS A 164 10.14 -7.57 6.47
C LYS A 164 10.83 -8.24 7.65
N SER A 165 12.13 -8.39 7.54
CA SER A 165 13.00 -8.89 8.61
C SER A 165 14.21 -7.99 8.73
N ARG A 166 14.71 -7.80 9.94
CA ARG A 166 15.97 -7.11 10.22
C ARG A 166 16.78 -7.94 11.21
N LYS A 167 18.08 -8.03 10.95
CA LYS A 167 19.04 -8.60 11.90
C LYS A 167 19.29 -7.60 13.01
N ILE A 168 19.15 -8.04 14.25
CA ILE A 168 19.43 -7.26 15.45
C ILE A 168 20.54 -7.99 16.21
N PHE A 169 21.58 -7.25 16.59
CA PHE A 169 22.65 -7.74 17.43
C PHE A 169 22.44 -7.17 18.83
N GLN A 170 22.19 -8.04 19.80
CA GLN A 170 21.98 -7.64 21.19
C GLN A 170 22.69 -8.66 22.10
N ASP A 171 23.46 -8.15 23.06
CA ASP A 171 24.23 -8.94 24.04
C ASP A 171 25.13 -10.03 23.42
N GLY A 172 25.69 -9.75 22.23
CA GLY A 172 26.54 -10.69 21.50
C GLY A 172 25.79 -11.75 20.68
N TYR A 173 24.46 -11.75 20.70
CA TYR A 173 23.62 -12.68 19.93
C TYR A 173 22.98 -11.99 18.72
N GLU A 174 23.03 -12.66 17.56
CA GLU A 174 22.28 -12.26 16.37
C GLU A 174 20.87 -12.84 16.42
N SER A 175 19.86 -11.98 16.36
CA SER A 175 18.46 -12.36 16.26
C SER A 175 17.82 -11.77 15.00
N ILE A 176 16.80 -12.46 14.46
CA ILE A 176 16.00 -11.96 13.33
C ILE A 176 14.68 -11.43 13.88
N TYR A 177 14.49 -10.13 13.75
CA TYR A 177 13.24 -9.47 14.08
C TYR A 177 12.36 -9.32 12.84
N PHE A 178 11.13 -9.82 12.90
CA PHE A 178 10.15 -9.69 11.82
C PHE A 178 9.15 -8.59 12.13
N TYR A 179 8.79 -7.81 11.11
CA TYR A 179 7.83 -6.72 11.24
C TYR A 179 7.07 -6.48 9.95
N GLY A 180 5.85 -5.95 10.07
CA GLY A 180 5.02 -5.62 8.92
C GLY A 180 5.23 -4.18 8.46
N VAL A 181 5.22 -3.98 7.14
CA VAL A 181 5.28 -2.65 6.55
C VAL A 181 4.17 -2.49 5.52
N MET A 182 3.32 -1.49 5.73
CA MET A 182 2.43 -0.99 4.70
C MET A 182 3.15 0.05 3.85
N THR A 183 3.03 -0.08 2.54
CA THR A 183 3.44 0.93 1.55
C THR A 183 2.19 1.47 0.85
N CYS A 184 2.00 2.79 0.90
CA CYS A 184 1.01 3.49 0.09
C CYS A 184 1.73 4.21 -1.05
N SER A 185 1.31 3.97 -2.29
CA SER A 185 1.84 4.58 -3.51
C SER A 185 0.76 5.40 -4.18
N PHE A 186 1.08 6.63 -4.57
CA PHE A 186 0.13 7.58 -5.14
C PHE A 186 0.85 8.58 -6.05
N PHE A 187 0.10 9.42 -6.75
CA PHE A 187 0.66 10.52 -7.55
C PHE A 187 0.28 11.86 -6.90
N THR A 188 1.21 12.82 -6.93
CA THR A 188 0.97 14.18 -6.44
C THR A 188 1.02 15.19 -7.58
N TYR A 189 0.15 16.19 -7.52
CA TYR A 189 0.11 17.33 -8.44
C TYR A 189 0.05 18.64 -7.63
N ARG A 190 0.64 19.72 -8.15
CA ARG A 190 0.57 21.04 -7.53
C ARG A 190 -0.46 21.89 -8.25
N GLN A 191 -1.40 22.44 -7.50
CA GLN A 191 -2.36 23.40 -8.02
C GLN A 191 -2.06 24.77 -7.45
N THR A 192 -1.93 25.77 -8.33
CA THR A 192 -1.91 27.18 -7.94
C THR A 192 -3.35 27.66 -7.86
N ILE A 193 -3.77 28.17 -6.70
CA ILE A 193 -5.06 28.83 -6.59
C ILE A 193 -4.88 30.23 -7.17
N LEU A 194 -5.47 30.49 -8.33
CA LEU A 194 -5.66 31.87 -8.78
C LEU A 194 -6.72 32.48 -7.86
N ILE A 195 -6.31 33.41 -7.01
CA ILE A 195 -7.26 34.23 -6.25
C ILE A 195 -7.91 35.15 -7.28
N GLU A 196 -9.12 34.80 -7.74
CA GLU A 196 -9.98 35.76 -8.42
C GLU A 196 -10.43 36.78 -7.37
N ASN A 197 -9.79 37.95 -7.39
CA ASN A 197 -10.23 39.10 -6.61
C ASN A 197 -11.57 39.56 -7.18
N ASN A 198 -12.65 39.33 -6.44
CA ASN A 198 -13.97 39.91 -6.68
C ASN A 198 -14.17 41.08 -5.72
#